data_AF-A0A937E003-F1
#
_entry.id   AF-A0A937E003-F1
#
_cell.length_a   1.000
_cell.length_b   1.000
_cell.length_c   1.000
_cell.angle_alpha   90.00
_cell.angle_beta   90.00
_cell.angle_gamma   90.00
#
_symmetry.space_group_name_H-M   'P 1'
#
loop_
_entity.id
_entity.type
_entity.pdbx_description
1 polymer ?
#
loop_
_entity_poly.entity_id
_entity_poly.type
_entity_poly.pdbx_seq_one_letter_code
_entity_poly.pdbx_strand_id
1 'polypeptide(L)'
;IELNAQDSLIVTGTILANGEDGLTGGNGGNGDQTADCCGDACNDAGERTLSAGAGGGAGSGAGSGGGILLRCAQYSAITGTLSANGGNGGTAGTKGNGVTCDYNGGVFCGTQSITAGNGNDGNRGGNGGGGRIKIFVSDCSDNIFTAAYTVNGGATPGDTAALGTYNLAQSACQTSGVGLENLPELISGIFPNPASDNVYIKLSNLALQNGATLSVADKTGRIVKESYISDLNGNTVQLPVADLSPGLYFIRISNEKGSSVKKLIKY
;
A
#
# COMPACT_ATOMS: atom_id res chain seq x y z
N ILE A 1 4.41 5.15 6.40
CA ILE A 1 3.05 5.42 6.91
C ILE A 1 2.05 4.97 5.87
N GLU A 2 1.07 4.15 6.26
CA GLU A 2 -0.08 3.79 5.43
C GLU A 2 -1.37 4.14 6.19
N LEU A 3 -2.24 4.92 5.56
CA LEU A 3 -3.59 5.19 6.05
C LEU A 3 -4.59 4.69 5.01
N ASN A 4 -5.51 3.83 5.45
CA ASN A 4 -6.53 3.22 4.60
C ASN A 4 -7.89 3.42 5.25
N ALA A 5 -8.77 4.18 4.57
CA ALA A 5 -10.12 4.46 5.02
C ALA A 5 -11.15 4.00 3.98
N GLN A 6 -12.32 3.58 4.44
CA GLN A 6 -13.44 3.24 3.56
C GLN A 6 -14.32 4.48 3.29
N ASP A 7 -14.85 5.08 4.36
CA ASP A 7 -15.85 6.15 4.23
C ASP A 7 -15.23 7.54 4.08
N SER A 8 -14.31 7.93 4.96
CA SER A 8 -13.64 9.23 4.84
C SER A 8 -12.20 9.24 5.36
N LEU A 9 -11.35 10.02 4.70
CA LEU A 9 -9.97 10.30 5.10
C LEU A 9 -9.74 11.81 5.17
N ILE A 10 -9.61 12.35 6.39
CA ILE A 10 -9.38 13.78 6.63
C ILE A 10 -7.98 13.99 7.20
N VAL A 11 -7.14 14.78 6.52
CA VAL A 11 -5.77 15.10 6.90
C VAL A 11 -5.55 16.61 6.77
N THR A 12 -5.52 17.31 7.89
CA THR A 12 -5.37 18.78 7.95
C THR A 12 -4.04 19.25 8.54
N GLY A 13 -3.26 18.33 9.12
CA GLY A 13 -1.94 18.61 9.72
C GLY A 13 -0.77 18.05 8.92
N THR A 14 0.37 17.85 9.57
CA THR A 14 1.57 17.30 8.93
C THR A 14 1.66 15.78 9.12
N ILE A 15 1.79 15.04 8.01
CA ILE A 15 2.23 13.65 8.02
C ILE A 15 3.70 13.65 7.60
N LEU A 16 4.57 13.22 8.51
CA LEU A 16 6.01 13.15 8.29
C LEU A 16 6.46 11.68 8.35
N ALA A 17 7.07 11.19 7.27
CA ALA A 17 7.67 9.87 7.19
C ALA A 17 9.10 10.00 6.68
N ASN A 18 10.06 10.12 7.60
CA ASN A 18 11.47 10.14 7.26
C ASN A 18 12.01 8.71 7.13
N GLY A 19 12.93 8.53 6.19
CA GLY A 19 13.83 7.39 6.19
C GLY A 19 14.83 7.49 7.33
N GLU A 20 15.46 6.36 7.62
CA GLU A 20 16.45 6.25 8.69
C GLU A 20 17.84 6.63 8.18
N ASP A 21 18.62 7.26 9.06
CA ASP A 21 20.02 7.55 8.80
C ASP A 21 20.86 6.27 8.97
N GLY A 22 21.90 6.16 8.16
CA GLY A 22 22.84 5.05 8.23
C GLY A 22 23.69 5.06 9.50
N LEU A 23 24.01 3.88 10.01
CA LEU A 23 24.86 3.74 11.19
C LEU A 23 26.33 4.06 10.90
N THR A 24 27.04 4.55 11.92
CA THR A 24 28.47 4.83 11.87
C THR A 24 29.29 3.54 11.75
N GLY A 25 30.33 3.58 10.92
CA GLY A 25 31.29 2.49 10.78
C GLY A 25 32.18 2.34 12.02
N GLY A 26 32.61 1.11 12.31
CA GLY A 26 33.51 0.82 13.43
C GLY A 26 34.94 1.32 13.20
N ASN A 27 35.61 1.74 14.27
CA ASN A 27 37.00 2.21 14.19
C ASN A 27 37.99 1.04 14.15
N GLY A 28 39.08 1.23 13.40
CA GLY A 28 40.19 0.28 13.36
C GLY A 28 41.00 0.28 14.66
N GLY A 29 41.54 -0.89 15.01
CA GLY A 29 42.44 -1.03 16.16
C GLY A 29 43.82 -0.43 15.89
N ASN A 30 44.41 0.22 16.89
CA ASN A 30 45.77 0.73 16.78
C ASN A 30 46.81 -0.40 16.84
N GLY A 31 47.95 -0.18 16.20
CA GLY A 31 49.13 -1.01 16.41
C GLY A 31 49.78 -0.71 17.76
N ASP A 32 50.58 -1.65 18.23
CA ASP A 32 51.38 -1.51 19.46
C ASP A 32 52.79 -2.08 19.24
N GLN A 33 53.68 -1.84 20.19
CA GLN A 33 55.04 -2.37 20.18
C GLN A 33 55.37 -3.02 21.53
N THR A 34 56.19 -4.07 21.50
CA THR A 34 56.70 -4.66 22.75
C THR A 34 57.71 -3.73 23.41
N ALA A 35 57.94 -3.94 24.70
CA ALA A 35 59.17 -3.46 25.34
C ALA A 35 60.41 -4.10 24.68
N ASP A 36 61.57 -3.49 24.88
CA ASP A 36 62.85 -3.99 24.39
C ASP A 36 63.07 -5.43 24.90
N CYS A 37 63.33 -6.36 23.98
CA CYS A 37 63.43 -7.79 24.29
C CYS A 37 64.86 -8.23 24.61
N CYS A 38 65.84 -7.48 24.11
CA CYS A 38 67.27 -7.62 24.32
C CYS A 38 67.82 -6.23 24.67
N GLY A 39 69.04 -6.16 25.20
CA GLY A 39 69.69 -4.88 25.42
C GLY A 39 71.18 -5.00 25.17
N ASP A 40 71.69 -4.19 24.27
CA ASP A 40 73.11 -3.97 24.08
C ASP A 40 73.50 -2.49 24.23
N ALA A 41 74.72 -2.12 23.82
CA ALA A 41 75.20 -0.74 23.91
C ALA A 41 74.47 0.23 22.95
N CYS A 42 73.70 -0.30 22.01
CA CYS A 42 73.00 0.34 20.92
C CYS A 42 71.53 -0.16 20.92
N ASN A 43 70.72 0.27 21.90
CA ASN A 43 69.31 -0.10 22.01
C ASN A 43 68.47 0.46 20.85
N ASP A 44 68.50 -0.24 19.72
CA ASP A 44 67.92 0.15 18.45
C ASP A 44 66.47 -0.36 18.29
N ALA A 45 65.81 0.07 17.21
CA ALA A 45 64.42 -0.30 16.96
C ALA A 45 64.23 -1.81 16.67
N GLY A 46 65.31 -2.53 16.34
CA GLY A 46 65.32 -3.97 16.09
C GLY A 46 65.16 -4.80 17.37
N GLU A 47 65.37 -4.20 18.54
CA GLU A 47 65.13 -4.83 19.85
C GLU A 47 63.63 -4.86 20.23
N ARG A 48 62.76 -4.23 19.43
CA ARG A 48 61.31 -4.22 19.63
C ARG A 48 60.60 -5.04 18.56
N THR A 49 59.54 -5.74 18.97
CA THR A 49 58.59 -6.31 18.01
C THR A 49 57.43 -5.35 17.85
N LEU A 50 57.26 -4.82 16.63
CA LEU A 50 56.10 -4.00 16.28
C LEU A 50 54.94 -4.89 15.84
N SER A 51 53.70 -4.43 16.08
CA SER A 51 52.52 -4.99 15.42
C SER A 51 52.68 -4.98 13.90
N ALA A 52 52.10 -5.96 13.22
CA ALA A 52 52.13 -6.07 11.75
C ALA A 52 51.43 -4.91 11.00
N GLY A 53 50.83 -3.96 11.72
CA GLY A 53 50.10 -2.81 11.20
C GLY A 53 48.94 -2.43 12.12
N ALA A 54 48.24 -1.35 11.77
CA ALA A 54 46.98 -0.98 12.40
C ALA A 54 45.77 -1.40 11.55
N GLY A 55 44.64 -1.66 12.21
CA GLY A 55 43.39 -2.06 11.58
C GLY A 55 42.78 -0.92 10.76
N GLY A 56 42.12 -1.28 9.65
CA GLY A 56 41.29 -0.34 8.90
C GLY A 56 39.98 -0.03 9.62
N GLY A 57 39.43 1.15 9.36
CA GLY A 57 38.06 1.50 9.73
C GLY A 57 37.05 0.72 8.88
N ALA A 58 35.91 0.39 9.47
CA ALA A 58 34.82 -0.26 8.77
C ALA A 58 33.96 0.76 8.00
N GLY A 59 33.34 0.28 6.90
CA GLY A 59 32.34 1.06 6.19
C GLY A 59 31.08 1.29 7.02
N SER A 60 30.32 2.32 6.67
CA SER A 60 29.09 2.69 7.37
C SER A 60 27.82 2.27 6.64
N GLY A 61 26.69 2.31 7.35
CA GLY A 61 25.37 2.00 6.81
C GLY A 61 24.87 3.08 5.86
N ALA A 62 24.02 2.69 4.90
CA ALA A 62 23.32 3.63 4.02
C ALA A 62 22.02 4.15 4.68
N GLY A 63 21.57 5.32 4.25
CA GLY A 63 20.26 5.84 4.61
C GLY A 63 19.12 5.15 3.86
N SER A 64 17.90 5.19 4.40
CA SER A 64 16.70 4.63 3.75
C SER A 64 15.73 5.72 3.29
N GLY A 65 14.71 5.35 2.50
CA GLY A 65 13.71 6.29 1.98
C GLY A 65 12.41 6.29 2.79
N GLY A 66 11.81 7.46 3.00
CA GLY A 66 10.49 7.61 3.60
C GLY A 66 9.33 7.15 2.70
N GLY A 67 8.15 6.95 3.29
CA GLY A 67 6.97 6.51 2.54
C GLY A 67 5.64 6.89 3.16
N ILE A 68 4.75 7.46 2.35
CA ILE A 68 3.37 7.78 2.70
C ILE A 68 2.45 7.15 1.66
N LEU A 69 1.51 6.32 2.11
CA LEU A 69 0.44 5.77 1.29
C LEU A 69 -0.91 6.15 1.91
N LEU A 70 -1.71 6.89 1.17
CA LEU A 70 -3.05 7.31 1.57
C LEU A 70 -4.07 6.68 0.65
N ARG A 71 -5.10 6.05 1.22
CA ARG A 71 -6.17 5.38 0.47
C ARG A 71 -7.52 5.74 1.07
N CYS A 72 -8.47 6.15 0.23
CA CYS A 72 -9.87 6.28 0.60
C CYS A 72 -10.79 5.78 -0.51
N ALA A 73 -11.83 5.03 -0.17
CA ALA A 73 -12.80 4.51 -1.13
C ALA A 73 -13.94 5.49 -1.44
N GLN A 74 -14.31 6.36 -0.49
CA GLN A 74 -15.37 7.34 -0.67
C GLN A 74 -14.82 8.78 -0.67
N TYR A 75 -14.63 9.44 0.47
CA TYR A 75 -14.29 10.88 0.50
C TYR A 75 -12.93 11.19 1.14
N SER A 76 -12.07 11.93 0.44
CA SER A 76 -10.79 12.42 0.97
C SER A 76 -10.73 13.94 1.07
N ALA A 77 -10.31 14.44 2.22
CA ALA A 77 -9.94 15.85 2.42
C ALA A 77 -8.50 15.93 2.95
N ILE A 78 -7.55 16.21 2.07
CA ILE A 78 -6.12 16.28 2.39
C ILE A 78 -5.64 17.70 2.11
N THR A 79 -5.53 18.50 3.16
CA THR A 79 -5.23 19.95 3.08
C THR A 79 -3.97 20.36 3.84
N GLY A 80 -3.39 19.43 4.62
CA GLY A 80 -2.19 19.67 5.40
C GLY A 80 -0.86 19.55 4.63
N THR A 81 0.19 19.06 5.28
CA THR A 81 1.51 18.84 4.65
C THR A 81 1.89 17.36 4.66
N LEU A 82 2.35 16.84 3.52
CA LEU A 82 2.85 15.47 3.39
C LEU A 82 4.35 15.49 3.12
N SER A 83 5.15 15.00 4.06
CA SER A 83 6.61 15.03 3.96
C SER A 83 7.16 13.62 4.06
N ALA A 84 7.75 13.13 2.97
CA ALA A 84 8.42 11.83 2.92
C ALA A 84 9.87 12.02 2.49
N ASN A 85 10.82 11.96 3.42
CA ASN A 85 12.22 12.27 3.12
C ASN A 85 13.11 11.03 3.23
N GLY A 86 14.22 11.00 2.50
CA GLY A 86 15.28 10.02 2.67
C GLY A 86 16.18 10.38 3.86
N GLY A 87 16.74 9.37 4.51
CA GLY A 87 17.75 9.51 5.55
C GLY A 87 19.15 9.63 4.98
N ASN A 88 20.07 10.14 5.78
CA ASN A 88 21.45 10.41 5.44
C ASN A 88 22.30 9.14 5.48
N GLY A 89 23.38 9.10 4.69
CA GLY A 89 24.39 8.05 4.80
C GLY A 89 25.19 8.14 6.10
N GLY A 90 25.53 6.99 6.69
CA GLY A 90 26.32 6.93 7.91
C GLY A 90 27.75 7.41 7.72
N THR A 91 28.39 7.87 8.80
CA THR A 91 29.80 8.30 8.76
C THR A 91 30.75 7.11 8.82
N ALA A 92 31.81 7.16 8.02
CA ALA A 92 32.85 6.12 7.99
C ALA A 92 33.53 5.92 9.36
N GLY A 93 33.98 4.70 9.63
CA GLY A 93 34.86 4.41 10.76
C GLY A 93 36.27 4.95 10.50
N THR A 94 36.96 5.38 11.55
CA THR A 94 38.32 5.91 11.43
C THR A 94 39.34 4.78 11.39
N LYS A 95 40.45 5.00 10.69
CA LYS A 95 41.62 4.12 10.71
C LYS A 95 42.21 3.98 12.11
N GLY A 96 42.82 2.84 12.37
CA GLY A 96 43.78 2.69 13.46
C GLY A 96 45.12 3.32 13.11
N ASN A 97 45.80 3.86 14.12
CA ASN A 97 47.14 4.39 14.00
C ASN A 97 48.17 3.28 14.22
N GLY A 98 49.13 3.20 13.32
CA GLY A 98 50.30 2.35 13.45
C GLY A 98 51.30 2.94 14.43
N VAL A 99 52.46 2.30 14.50
CA VAL A 99 53.54 2.68 15.42
C VAL A 99 54.85 2.81 14.65
N THR A 100 55.62 3.85 14.94
CA THR A 100 56.96 4.05 14.40
C THR A 100 57.95 4.09 15.55
N CYS A 101 59.01 3.31 15.42
CA CYS A 101 60.16 3.37 16.29
C CYS A 101 61.32 3.98 15.50
N ASP A 102 61.74 5.18 15.90
CA ASP A 102 62.89 5.89 15.35
C ASP A 102 64.03 5.86 16.37
N TYR A 103 65.16 5.29 15.96
CA TYR A 103 66.38 5.24 16.74
C TYR A 103 67.50 6.02 16.05
N ASN A 104 68.16 6.89 16.80
CA ASN A 104 69.34 7.62 16.35
C ASN A 104 70.51 7.38 17.30
N GLY A 105 71.33 6.40 16.96
CA GLY A 105 72.51 5.95 17.69
C GLY A 105 73.80 6.72 17.38
N GLY A 106 73.72 7.85 16.67
CA GLY A 106 74.87 8.69 16.35
C GLY A 106 75.96 7.95 15.57
N VAL A 107 77.23 8.35 15.78
CA VAL A 107 78.39 7.85 15.01
C VAL A 107 78.68 6.37 15.24
N PHE A 108 78.30 5.83 16.41
CA PHE A 108 78.69 4.49 16.85
C PHE A 108 77.64 3.41 16.56
N CYS A 109 76.35 3.75 16.57
CA CYS A 109 75.26 2.77 16.50
C CYS A 109 74.34 2.94 15.28
N GLY A 110 74.61 3.92 14.40
CA GLY A 110 73.81 4.17 13.21
C GLY A 110 72.40 4.71 13.50
N THR A 111 71.58 4.87 12.46
CA THR A 111 70.19 5.33 12.57
C THR A 111 69.27 4.27 11.99
N GLN A 112 68.15 4.01 12.64
CA GLN A 112 67.16 3.02 12.23
C GLN A 112 65.74 3.57 12.41
N SER A 113 64.85 3.25 11.48
CA SER A 113 63.42 3.54 11.61
C SER A 113 62.64 2.31 11.17
N ILE A 114 61.80 1.79 12.06
CA ILE A 114 60.89 0.67 11.76
C ILE A 114 59.47 1.18 11.98
N THR A 115 58.65 1.10 10.93
CA THR A 115 57.27 1.60 10.94
C THR A 115 56.29 0.48 10.65
N ALA A 116 55.32 0.31 11.54
CA ALA A 116 54.05 -0.35 11.25
C ALA A 116 53.07 0.71 10.76
N GLY A 117 52.56 0.54 9.53
CA GLY A 117 51.70 1.54 8.89
C GLY A 117 50.33 1.71 9.55
N ASN A 118 49.73 2.89 9.34
CA ASN A 118 48.33 3.15 9.68
C ASN A 118 47.38 2.27 8.85
N GLY A 119 46.19 2.03 9.39
CA GLY A 119 45.09 1.49 8.60
C GLY A 119 44.54 2.50 7.60
N ASN A 120 43.52 2.09 6.85
CA ASN A 120 42.73 2.98 6.00
C ASN A 120 41.42 3.36 6.67
N ASP A 121 40.90 4.55 6.38
CA ASP A 121 39.58 4.95 6.83
C ASP A 121 38.51 4.11 6.11
N GLY A 122 37.38 3.90 6.77
CA GLY A 122 36.23 3.25 6.17
C GLY A 122 35.61 4.10 5.06
N ASN A 123 34.75 3.49 4.27
CA ASN A 123 33.93 4.23 3.31
C ASN A 123 32.66 4.75 3.97
N ARG A 124 32.20 5.93 3.54
CA ARG A 124 30.91 6.48 3.94
C ARG A 124 29.77 5.69 3.28
N GLY A 125 28.65 5.60 3.97
CA GLY A 125 27.43 5.00 3.46
C GLY A 125 26.73 5.98 2.52
N GLY A 126 26.00 5.44 1.55
CA GLY A 126 25.22 6.24 0.62
C GLY A 126 24.01 6.90 1.28
N ASN A 127 23.60 8.05 0.75
CA ASN A 127 22.36 8.71 1.15
C ASN A 127 21.13 7.90 0.68
N GLY A 128 20.06 7.91 1.49
CA GLY A 128 18.79 7.29 1.15
C GLY A 128 18.04 8.07 0.08
N GLY A 129 17.50 7.36 -0.92
CA GLY A 129 16.66 7.97 -1.95
C GLY A 129 15.45 8.69 -1.37
N GLY A 130 14.94 9.70 -2.08
CA GLY A 130 13.83 10.50 -1.59
C GLY A 130 12.53 9.71 -1.41
N GLY A 131 11.69 10.20 -0.49
CA GLY A 131 10.53 9.44 -0.06
C GLY A 131 9.42 9.36 -1.12
N ARG A 132 8.55 8.36 -0.97
CA ARG A 132 7.46 8.11 -1.92
C ARG A 132 6.12 8.47 -1.30
N ILE A 133 5.36 9.32 -1.97
CA ILE A 133 3.99 9.65 -1.57
C ILE A 133 3.05 9.14 -2.66
N LYS A 134 2.16 8.22 -2.28
CA LYS A 134 1.11 7.72 -3.18
C LYS A 134 -0.24 7.91 -2.53
N ILE A 135 -1.15 8.55 -3.25
CA ILE A 135 -2.49 8.85 -2.77
C ILE A 135 -3.48 8.23 -3.74
N PHE A 136 -4.44 7.49 -3.20
CA PHE A 136 -5.58 6.95 -3.93
C PHE A 136 -6.84 7.60 -3.39
N VAL A 137 -7.50 8.39 -4.24
CA VAL A 137 -8.79 9.03 -3.96
C VAL A 137 -9.87 8.44 -4.85
N SER A 138 -11.12 8.45 -4.39
CA SER A 138 -12.25 7.99 -5.20
C SER A 138 -12.51 8.94 -6.38
N ASP A 139 -13.00 8.45 -7.51
CA ASP A 139 -13.44 9.30 -8.63
C ASP A 139 -14.91 9.75 -8.52
N CYS A 140 -15.69 9.19 -7.57
CA CYS A 140 -17.11 9.49 -7.40
C CYS A 140 -17.42 10.53 -6.30
N SER A 141 -16.40 11.14 -5.71
CA SER A 141 -16.55 12.12 -4.64
C SER A 141 -15.79 13.40 -4.93
N ASP A 142 -16.32 14.51 -4.42
CA ASP A 142 -15.66 15.81 -4.46
C ASP A 142 -14.51 15.85 -3.45
N ASN A 143 -13.43 15.15 -3.75
CA ASN A 143 -12.24 15.13 -2.89
C ASN A 143 -11.60 16.52 -2.84
N ILE A 144 -11.18 16.93 -1.64
CA ILE A 144 -10.45 18.17 -1.44
C ILE A 144 -8.96 17.84 -1.34
N PHE A 145 -8.17 18.31 -2.31
CA PHE A 145 -6.72 18.15 -2.30
C PHE A 145 -6.01 19.50 -2.47
N THR A 146 -5.49 20.03 -1.36
CA THR A 146 -4.70 21.27 -1.35
C THR A 146 -3.40 21.12 -0.55
N ALA A 147 -2.99 19.88 -0.29
CA ALA A 147 -1.84 19.62 0.56
C ALA A 147 -0.51 19.98 -0.12
N ALA A 148 0.38 20.60 0.64
CA ALA A 148 1.78 20.74 0.25
C ALA A 148 2.50 19.39 0.40
N TYR A 149 3.46 19.11 -0.48
CA TYR A 149 4.25 17.88 -0.39
C TYR A 149 5.76 18.12 -0.51
N THR A 150 6.56 17.30 0.19
CA THR A 150 8.02 17.27 0.05
C THR A 150 8.50 15.82 -0.02
N VAL A 151 9.38 15.52 -0.98
CA VAL A 151 9.91 14.18 -1.26
C VAL A 151 11.44 14.18 -1.36
N ASN A 152 12.13 14.75 -0.37
CA ASN A 152 13.58 14.99 -0.48
C ASN A 152 14.39 13.71 -0.31
N GLY A 153 15.52 13.59 -1.01
CA GLY A 153 16.55 12.60 -0.72
C GLY A 153 17.35 12.97 0.53
N GLY A 154 18.03 11.97 1.11
CA GLY A 154 19.03 12.22 2.16
C GLY A 154 20.15 13.11 1.65
N ALA A 155 20.71 13.92 2.54
CA ALA A 155 21.75 14.89 2.21
C ALA A 155 22.85 14.87 3.28
N THR A 156 24.04 14.46 2.87
CA THR A 156 25.25 14.62 3.67
C THR A 156 26.14 15.69 3.04
N PRO A 157 27.06 16.33 3.79
CA PRO A 157 27.93 17.34 3.21
C PRO A 157 28.70 16.79 2.00
N GLY A 158 28.47 17.39 0.84
CA GLY A 158 29.09 17.04 -0.44
C GLY A 158 28.33 16.02 -1.29
N ASP A 159 27.22 15.44 -0.82
CA ASP A 159 26.43 14.48 -1.59
C ASP A 159 24.94 14.50 -1.21
N THR A 160 24.06 14.47 -2.21
CA THR A 160 22.60 14.49 -2.04
C THR A 160 21.97 13.40 -2.90
N ALA A 161 21.17 12.54 -2.29
CA ALA A 161 20.43 11.52 -3.01
C ALA A 161 19.33 12.14 -3.89
N ALA A 162 18.93 11.39 -4.92
CA ALA A 162 17.83 11.77 -5.79
C ALA A 162 16.53 12.04 -5.00
N LEU A 163 15.75 13.00 -5.48
CA LEU A 163 14.40 13.25 -4.98
C LEU A 163 13.49 12.03 -5.23
N GLY A 164 12.48 11.90 -4.39
CA GLY A 164 11.46 10.88 -4.52
C GLY A 164 10.32 11.33 -5.44
N THR A 165 9.22 10.60 -5.37
CA THR A 165 8.07 10.82 -6.26
C THR A 165 6.78 10.99 -5.48
N TYR A 166 5.98 11.95 -5.92
CA TYR A 166 4.60 12.14 -5.49
C TYR A 166 3.67 11.70 -6.63
N ASN A 167 2.65 10.90 -6.31
CA ASN A 167 1.60 10.50 -7.27
C ASN A 167 0.22 10.55 -6.61
N LEU A 168 -0.69 11.28 -7.24
CA LEU A 168 -2.12 11.24 -6.97
C LEU A 168 -2.78 10.37 -8.04
N ALA A 169 -3.38 9.27 -7.61
CA ALA A 169 -4.12 8.36 -8.44
C ALA A 169 -5.60 8.38 -8.05
N GLN A 170 -6.47 8.33 -9.06
CA GLN A 170 -7.87 8.06 -8.86
C GLN A 170 -8.08 6.54 -8.83
N SER A 171 -8.81 6.08 -7.82
CA SER A 171 -9.35 4.73 -7.77
C SER A 171 -10.77 4.80 -8.32
N ALA A 172 -11.08 3.94 -9.29
CA ALA A 172 -12.43 3.78 -9.77
C ALA A 172 -13.34 3.50 -8.57
N CYS A 173 -14.30 4.39 -8.36
CA CYS A 173 -15.34 4.17 -7.38
C CYS A 173 -16.04 2.88 -7.79
N GLN A 174 -16.09 1.93 -6.86
CA GLN A 174 -17.00 0.82 -7.00
C GLN A 174 -18.41 1.36 -6.78
N THR A 175 -18.92 2.06 -7.79
CA THR A 175 -20.34 2.04 -8.03
C THR A 175 -20.61 0.57 -8.35
N SER A 176 -21.17 -0.14 -7.37
CA SER A 176 -21.89 -1.35 -7.68
C SER A 176 -22.95 -0.93 -8.68
N GLY A 177 -22.64 -1.08 -9.97
CA GLY A 177 -23.59 -0.97 -11.06
C GLY A 177 -24.58 -2.11 -10.94
N VAL A 178 -25.44 -2.04 -9.93
CA VAL A 178 -26.76 -2.65 -9.91
C VAL A 178 -27.70 -1.50 -9.65
N GLY A 179 -28.14 -0.89 -10.76
CA GLY A 179 -29.34 -0.09 -10.79
C GLY A 179 -30.50 -0.96 -10.33
N LEU A 180 -30.77 -0.88 -9.04
CA LEU A 180 -32.05 -1.13 -8.42
C LEU A 180 -32.14 -0.03 -7.38
N GLU A 181 -32.71 1.11 -7.80
CA GLU A 181 -33.66 1.75 -6.90
C GLU A 181 -34.50 0.64 -6.27
N ASN A 182 -34.73 0.70 -4.95
CA ASN A 182 -35.65 -0.16 -4.23
C ASN A 182 -37.07 0.00 -4.82
N LEU A 183 -37.28 -0.56 -6.01
CA LEU A 183 -38.58 -0.70 -6.63
C LEU A 183 -39.31 -1.75 -5.78
N PRO A 184 -40.49 -1.43 -5.27
CA PRO A 184 -41.23 -2.32 -4.41
C PRO A 184 -41.41 -3.66 -5.13
N GLU A 185 -40.84 -4.73 -4.56
CA GLU A 185 -40.94 -6.07 -5.12
C GLU A 185 -42.41 -6.49 -5.11
N LEU A 186 -43.08 -6.41 -6.27
CA LEU A 186 -44.51 -6.70 -6.39
C LEU A 186 -44.82 -8.19 -6.17
N ILE A 187 -43.89 -9.07 -6.57
CA ILE A 187 -44.03 -10.53 -6.47
C ILE A 187 -43.09 -11.06 -5.38
N SER A 188 -43.66 -11.46 -4.24
CA SER A 188 -42.89 -12.04 -3.13
C SER A 188 -42.61 -13.53 -3.31
N GLY A 189 -43.35 -14.23 -4.18
CA GLY A 189 -43.06 -15.64 -4.49
C GLY A 189 -43.96 -16.24 -5.56
N ILE A 190 -43.51 -17.37 -6.10
CA ILE A 190 -44.26 -18.15 -7.09
C ILE A 190 -44.17 -19.65 -6.77
N PHE A 191 -45.30 -20.35 -6.68
CA PHE A 191 -45.35 -21.77 -6.32
C PHE A 191 -46.58 -22.48 -6.90
N PRO A 192 -46.50 -23.79 -7.20
CA PRO A 192 -45.26 -24.54 -7.31
C PRO A 192 -44.44 -24.01 -8.51
N ASN A 193 -43.12 -24.12 -8.41
CA ASN A 193 -42.21 -23.86 -9.50
C ASN A 193 -41.07 -24.88 -9.41
N PRO A 194 -41.03 -25.90 -10.28
CA PRO A 194 -41.79 -26.04 -11.52
C PRO A 194 -43.30 -26.29 -11.36
N ALA A 195 -44.11 -25.91 -12.36
CA ALA A 195 -45.57 -26.03 -12.37
C ALA A 195 -46.08 -26.96 -13.50
N SER A 196 -47.21 -27.64 -13.27
CA SER A 196 -47.90 -28.45 -14.29
C SER A 196 -49.17 -27.76 -14.80
N ASP A 197 -50.15 -27.51 -13.93
CA ASP A 197 -51.47 -27.01 -14.35
C ASP A 197 -51.75 -25.57 -13.91
N ASN A 198 -51.40 -25.26 -12.66
CA ASN A 198 -51.65 -23.95 -12.04
C ASN A 198 -50.39 -23.47 -11.33
N VAL A 199 -50.21 -22.15 -11.32
CA VAL A 199 -49.19 -21.49 -10.50
C VAL A 199 -49.84 -20.38 -9.66
N TYR A 200 -49.40 -20.27 -8.42
CA TYR A 200 -49.83 -19.27 -7.46
C TYR A 200 -48.73 -18.22 -7.29
N ILE A 201 -49.11 -16.96 -7.51
CA ILE A 201 -48.21 -15.82 -7.43
C ILE A 201 -48.57 -15.05 -6.17
N LYS A 202 -47.68 -15.05 -5.18
CA LYS A 202 -47.81 -14.25 -3.96
C LYS A 202 -47.36 -12.83 -4.20
N LEU A 203 -48.20 -11.89 -3.82
CA LEU A 203 -48.01 -10.46 -4.05
C LEU A 203 -47.74 -9.72 -2.74
N SER A 204 -46.99 -8.63 -2.84
CA SER A 204 -46.74 -7.73 -1.72
C SER A 204 -47.96 -6.82 -1.51
N ASN A 205 -48.62 -6.93 -0.36
CA ASN A 205 -49.91 -6.31 0.01
C ASN A 205 -50.03 -4.80 -0.32
N LEU A 206 -48.92 -4.07 -0.31
CA LEU A 206 -48.87 -2.61 -0.50
C LEU A 206 -49.01 -2.17 -1.96
N ALA A 207 -48.99 -3.11 -2.90
CA ALA A 207 -48.58 -2.81 -4.27
C ALA A 207 -49.69 -2.94 -5.33
N LEU A 208 -50.95 -3.14 -4.97
CA LEU A 208 -52.04 -3.31 -5.95
C LEU A 208 -53.27 -2.41 -5.73
N GLN A 209 -53.13 -1.29 -5.02
CA GLN A 209 -54.26 -0.40 -4.71
C GLN A 209 -55.03 0.14 -5.94
N ASN A 210 -54.46 0.08 -7.15
CA ASN A 210 -55.09 0.48 -8.41
C ASN A 210 -55.12 -0.65 -9.47
N GLY A 211 -54.95 -1.91 -9.07
CA GLY A 211 -54.79 -3.05 -9.98
C GLY A 211 -53.41 -3.13 -10.65
N ALA A 212 -53.17 -4.20 -11.42
CA ALA A 212 -51.95 -4.40 -12.20
C ALA A 212 -52.16 -5.30 -13.42
N THR A 213 -51.27 -5.17 -14.40
CA THR A 213 -51.17 -6.08 -15.53
C THR A 213 -50.22 -7.22 -15.18
N LEU A 214 -50.68 -8.46 -15.30
CA LEU A 214 -49.86 -9.66 -15.30
C LEU A 214 -49.63 -10.10 -16.73
N SER A 215 -48.39 -10.34 -17.11
CA SER A 215 -48.00 -10.92 -18.39
C SER A 215 -47.06 -12.10 -18.20
N VAL A 216 -47.14 -13.06 -19.12
CA VAL A 216 -46.27 -14.23 -19.20
C VAL A 216 -45.53 -14.17 -20.53
N ALA A 217 -44.20 -14.12 -20.49
CA ALA A 217 -43.35 -14.13 -21.67
C ALA A 217 -42.62 -15.47 -21.80
N ASP A 218 -42.47 -15.98 -23.02
CA ASP A 218 -41.61 -17.14 -23.30
C ASP A 218 -40.12 -16.73 -23.30
N LYS A 219 -39.22 -17.72 -23.49
CA LYS A 219 -37.76 -17.51 -23.55
C LYS A 219 -37.28 -16.51 -24.63
N THR A 220 -38.12 -16.18 -25.60
CA THR A 220 -37.82 -15.18 -26.65
C THR A 220 -38.35 -13.79 -26.30
N GLY A 221 -39.04 -13.64 -25.16
CA GLY A 221 -39.67 -12.39 -24.73
C GLY A 221 -41.05 -12.15 -25.33
N ARG A 222 -41.58 -13.09 -26.12
CA ARG A 222 -42.93 -12.99 -26.68
C ARG A 222 -43.96 -13.23 -25.57
N ILE A 223 -44.91 -12.30 -25.41
CA ILE A 223 -46.02 -12.44 -24.47
C ILE A 223 -46.98 -13.52 -24.96
N VAL A 224 -47.15 -14.57 -24.17
CA VAL A 224 -48.02 -15.72 -24.45
C VAL A 224 -49.32 -15.67 -23.66
N LYS A 225 -49.38 -14.85 -22.60
CA LYS A 225 -50.58 -14.66 -21.77
C LYS A 225 -50.53 -13.28 -21.12
N GLU A 226 -51.66 -12.61 -21.03
CA GLU A 226 -51.80 -11.32 -20.37
C GLU A 226 -53.17 -11.21 -19.71
N SER A 227 -53.22 -10.62 -18.52
CA SER A 227 -54.46 -10.44 -17.75
C SER A 227 -54.36 -9.23 -16.82
N TYR A 228 -55.50 -8.57 -16.59
CA TYR A 228 -55.61 -7.49 -15.60
C TYR A 228 -56.09 -8.05 -14.26
N ILE A 229 -55.45 -7.64 -13.17
CA ILE A 229 -55.77 -8.08 -11.81
C ILE A 229 -56.22 -6.85 -11.01
N SER A 230 -57.49 -6.82 -10.61
CA SER A 230 -58.08 -5.75 -9.79
C SER A 230 -58.51 -6.19 -8.40
N ASP A 231 -58.84 -7.47 -8.22
CA ASP A 231 -59.26 -8.05 -6.94
C ASP A 231 -58.31 -9.15 -6.50
N LEU A 232 -57.81 -9.06 -5.25
CA LEU A 232 -56.98 -10.09 -4.64
C LEU A 232 -57.71 -10.72 -3.46
N ASN A 233 -57.99 -12.02 -3.57
CA ASN A 233 -58.38 -12.81 -2.42
C ASN A 233 -57.11 -13.29 -1.69
N GLY A 234 -56.67 -12.56 -0.67
CA GLY A 234 -55.53 -12.96 0.17
C GLY A 234 -54.14 -12.82 -0.48
N ASN A 235 -53.92 -11.78 -1.28
CA ASN A 235 -52.62 -11.45 -1.91
C ASN A 235 -52.02 -12.55 -2.79
N THR A 236 -52.86 -13.44 -3.31
CA THR A 236 -52.41 -14.53 -4.19
C THR A 236 -53.23 -14.53 -5.46
N VAL A 237 -52.54 -14.62 -6.61
CA VAL A 237 -53.17 -14.76 -7.93
C VAL A 237 -52.93 -16.18 -8.42
N GLN A 238 -54.00 -16.85 -8.79
CA GLN A 238 -53.93 -18.15 -9.48
C GLN A 238 -53.84 -17.91 -10.99
N LEU A 239 -52.81 -18.48 -11.60
CA LEU A 239 -52.57 -18.42 -13.04
C LEU A 239 -52.60 -19.85 -13.61
N PRO A 240 -53.59 -20.22 -14.43
CA PRO A 240 -53.58 -21.46 -15.19
C PRO A 240 -52.44 -21.43 -16.22
N VAL A 241 -51.63 -22.49 -16.25
CA VAL A 241 -50.48 -22.65 -17.16
C VAL A 241 -50.52 -23.96 -17.95
N ALA A 242 -51.56 -24.77 -17.79
CA ALA A 242 -51.72 -26.06 -18.46
C ALA A 242 -51.66 -25.96 -20.01
N ASP A 243 -52.07 -24.82 -20.55
CA ASP A 243 -52.07 -24.48 -21.98
C ASP A 243 -50.68 -24.11 -22.53
N LEU A 244 -49.69 -23.89 -21.65
CA LEU A 244 -48.34 -23.54 -22.05
C LEU A 244 -47.50 -24.80 -22.34
N SER A 245 -46.68 -24.74 -23.39
CA SER A 245 -45.72 -25.80 -23.68
C SER A 245 -44.66 -25.91 -22.57
N PRO A 246 -44.05 -27.09 -22.35
CA PRO A 246 -42.96 -27.25 -21.39
C PRO A 246 -41.78 -26.31 -21.71
N GLY A 247 -41.27 -25.59 -20.71
CA GLY A 247 -40.20 -24.62 -20.93
C GLY A 247 -40.02 -23.54 -19.87
N LEU A 248 -39.15 -22.58 -20.20
CA LEU A 248 -38.83 -21.41 -19.40
C LEU A 248 -39.73 -20.24 -19.76
N TYR A 249 -40.36 -19.65 -18.75
CA TYR A 249 -41.21 -18.46 -18.87
C TYR A 249 -40.83 -17.40 -17.84
N PHE A 250 -41.19 -16.16 -18.13
CA PHE A 250 -41.06 -15.01 -17.23
C PHE A 250 -42.44 -14.43 -16.94
N ILE A 251 -42.83 -14.43 -15.68
CA ILE A 251 -44.04 -13.78 -15.21
C ILE A 251 -43.67 -12.37 -14.77
N ARG A 252 -44.31 -11.39 -15.38
CA ARG A 252 -44.17 -9.98 -15.04
C ARG A 252 -45.48 -9.47 -14.48
N ILE A 253 -45.40 -8.71 -13.39
CA ILE A 253 -46.50 -7.88 -12.90
C ILE A 253 -46.05 -6.44 -12.95
N SER A 254 -46.90 -5.55 -13.48
CA SER A 254 -46.61 -4.13 -13.59
C SER A 254 -47.83 -3.27 -13.29
N ASN A 255 -47.61 -2.16 -12.59
CA ASN A 255 -48.59 -1.12 -12.34
C ASN A 255 -47.92 0.27 -12.42
N GLU A 256 -48.64 1.31 -12.01
CA GLU A 256 -48.15 2.70 -11.97
C GLU A 256 -46.93 2.89 -11.05
N LYS A 257 -46.73 2.01 -10.04
CA LYS A 257 -45.64 2.10 -9.06
C LYS A 257 -44.38 1.33 -9.45
N GLY A 258 -44.44 0.45 -10.45
CA GLY A 258 -43.28 -0.30 -10.91
C GLY A 258 -43.62 -1.64 -11.58
N SER A 259 -42.59 -2.45 -11.81
CA SER A 259 -42.78 -3.82 -12.30
C SER A 259 -41.82 -4.81 -11.65
N SER A 260 -42.28 -6.05 -11.47
CA SER A 260 -41.49 -7.17 -10.96
C SER A 260 -41.58 -8.34 -11.91
N VAL A 261 -40.49 -9.10 -12.05
CA VAL A 261 -40.39 -10.28 -12.91
C VAL A 261 -39.92 -11.48 -12.11
N LYS A 262 -40.58 -12.63 -12.25
CA LYS A 262 -40.15 -13.92 -11.71
C LYS A 262 -40.07 -14.98 -12.79
N LYS A 263 -39.11 -15.88 -12.65
CA LYS A 263 -38.92 -17.04 -13.53
C LYS A 263 -39.90 -18.16 -13.17
N LEU A 264 -40.51 -18.78 -14.17
CA LEU A 264 -41.34 -19.98 -14.09
C LEU A 264 -40.76 -21.10 -14.96
N ILE A 265 -40.75 -22.31 -14.43
CA ILE A 265 -40.43 -23.54 -15.16
C ILE A 265 -41.75 -24.33 -15.31
N LYS A 266 -42.18 -24.57 -16.55
CA LYS A 266 -43.35 -25.39 -16.89
C LYS A 266 -42.90 -26.79 -17.32
N TYR A 267 -43.48 -27.83 -16.72
CA TYR A 267 -43.29 -29.22 -17.15
C TYR A 267 -44.21 -29.64 -18.28
#